data_AF-A0A3R9H7B5-F1
#
_entry.id   AF-A0A3R9H7B5-F1
#
_cell.length_a   1.000
_cell.length_b   1.000
_cell.length_c   1.000
_cell.angle_alpha   90.00
_cell.angle_beta   90.00
_cell.angle_gamma   90.00
#
_symmetry.space_group_name_H-M   'P 1'
#
loop_
_entity.id
_entity.type
_entity.pdbx_description
1 polymer ?
#
loop_
_entity_poly.entity_id
_entity_poly.type
_entity_poly.pdbx_seq_one_letter_code
_entity_poly.pdbx_strand_id
1 'polypeptide(L)'
;MKKTILLKVILTVFPILGLFAQPVSAEENIHFSSCKEAWENGYSDIHRGEPGYSSRLDKDGDGIACERANAPRGVFKPRQSSPQNRVSSSGWVKQDRYWYYYSDNGNLVTNSWKGDYYLKSDGTMAQSEWIYDSYYKGWYYLKSDGSYARNTWIGSYYLKANGKMAQSEWIYDSSYQAWYYLKSDGSYAQNAWQGAFYLKANGKMAQGEWIYDSSYQSWYYLKSDGSYARNTWQGNYYLKSDGKMAKNERVDGGRYYVDGSGLWKP
;
A
#
# COMPACT_ATOMS: atom_id res chain seq x y z
N MET A 1 -26.79 22.90 -82.64
CA MET A 1 -25.38 23.34 -82.41
C MET A 1 -24.87 22.68 -81.12
N LYS A 2 -23.66 22.09 -81.17
CA LYS A 2 -22.79 21.58 -80.08
C LYS A 2 -23.40 20.44 -79.22
N LYS A 3 -23.25 19.15 -79.57
CA LYS A 3 -22.07 18.23 -79.47
C LYS A 3 -21.52 18.02 -78.05
N THR A 4 -21.98 16.90 -77.50
CA THR A 4 -21.39 15.93 -76.56
C THR A 4 -19.87 15.90 -76.48
N ILE A 5 -19.32 15.64 -75.29
CA ILE A 5 -18.29 14.62 -75.01
C ILE A 5 -18.38 14.26 -73.51
N LEU A 6 -18.74 12.99 -73.24
CA LEU A 6 -18.55 12.31 -71.96
C LEU A 6 -17.08 11.86 -71.89
N LEU A 7 -16.33 12.34 -70.89
CA LEU A 7 -15.02 11.78 -70.55
C LEU A 7 -15.19 10.73 -69.44
N LYS A 8 -15.15 9.45 -69.81
CA LYS A 8 -14.91 8.34 -68.88
C LYS A 8 -13.44 8.39 -68.48
N VAL A 9 -13.15 8.80 -67.25
CA VAL A 9 -11.85 8.54 -66.63
C VAL A 9 -11.99 7.28 -65.78
N ILE A 10 -11.47 6.19 -66.32
CA ILE A 10 -11.21 4.97 -65.56
C ILE A 10 -9.91 5.23 -64.81
N LEU A 11 -9.99 5.49 -63.50
CA LEU A 11 -8.83 5.46 -62.62
C LEU A 11 -8.96 4.21 -61.74
N THR A 12 -8.24 3.16 -62.13
CA THR A 12 -8.04 1.97 -61.32
C THR A 12 -7.16 2.34 -60.14
N VAL A 13 -7.75 2.65 -58.99
CA VAL A 13 -7.03 2.72 -57.73
C VAL A 13 -7.00 1.30 -57.16
N PHE A 14 -5.86 0.64 -57.30
CA PHE A 14 -5.54 -0.56 -56.53
C PHE A 14 -5.62 -0.20 -55.04
N PRO A 15 -6.44 -0.89 -54.22
CA PRO A 15 -6.18 -0.88 -52.79
C PRO A 15 -4.90 -1.68 -52.60
N ILE A 16 -3.77 -1.00 -52.48
CA ILE A 16 -2.61 -1.59 -51.80
C ILE A 16 -3.07 -1.69 -50.34
N LEU A 17 -3.75 -2.79 -50.03
CA LEU A 17 -3.89 -3.29 -48.68
C LEU A 17 -2.50 -3.75 -48.26
N GLY A 18 -1.62 -2.76 -48.04
CA GLY A 18 -0.40 -2.98 -47.30
C GLY A 18 -0.86 -3.33 -45.90
N LEU A 19 -0.98 -4.63 -45.63
CA LEU A 19 -0.81 -5.13 -44.28
C LEU A 19 0.57 -4.61 -43.85
N PHE A 20 0.61 -3.45 -43.22
CA PHE A 20 1.59 -3.21 -42.18
C PHE A 20 1.22 -4.22 -41.09
N ALA A 21 1.69 -5.45 -41.26
CA ALA A 21 2.03 -6.29 -40.13
C ALA A 21 3.14 -5.52 -39.42
N GLN A 22 2.75 -4.57 -38.57
CA GLN A 22 3.64 -4.14 -37.51
C GLN A 22 4.05 -5.44 -36.82
N PRO A 23 5.36 -5.70 -36.64
CA PRO A 23 5.75 -6.77 -35.76
C PRO A 23 5.11 -6.42 -34.42
N VAL A 24 4.08 -7.17 -34.04
CA VAL A 24 3.67 -7.28 -32.65
C VAL A 24 4.91 -7.88 -32.01
N SER A 25 5.78 -7.00 -31.48
CA SER A 25 6.91 -7.42 -30.68
C SER A 25 6.24 -8.02 -29.46
N ALA A 26 6.01 -9.33 -29.50
CA ALA A 26 5.62 -10.09 -28.33
C ALA A 26 6.64 -9.70 -27.26
N GLU A 27 6.16 -9.13 -26.16
CA GLU A 27 6.99 -8.92 -24.97
C GLU A 27 7.65 -10.26 -24.69
N GLU A 28 8.95 -10.31 -24.99
CA GLU A 28 9.76 -11.47 -24.73
C GLU A 28 9.72 -11.62 -23.21
N ASN A 29 8.95 -12.60 -22.72
CA ASN A 29 8.85 -12.92 -21.31
C ASN A 29 10.20 -13.51 -20.88
N ILE A 30 11.20 -12.63 -20.76
CA ILE A 30 12.56 -12.96 -20.40
C ILE A 30 12.50 -13.51 -18.97
N HIS A 31 12.87 -14.78 -18.83
CA HIS A 31 12.91 -15.50 -17.57
C HIS A 31 14.21 -16.28 -17.49
N PHE A 32 14.96 -16.09 -16.40
CA PHE A 32 16.19 -16.85 -16.15
C PHE A 32 15.97 -17.89 -15.06
N SER A 33 16.46 -19.10 -15.31
CA SER A 33 16.52 -20.18 -14.31
C SER A 33 17.58 -19.91 -13.24
N SER A 34 18.62 -19.12 -13.56
CA SER A 34 19.70 -18.77 -12.64
C SER A 34 20.42 -17.48 -13.05
N CYS A 35 21.13 -16.84 -12.10
CA CYS A 35 21.95 -15.68 -12.44
C CYS A 35 23.13 -16.00 -13.36
N LYS A 36 23.60 -17.25 -13.37
CA LYS A 36 24.60 -17.69 -14.34
C LYS A 36 24.05 -17.56 -15.77
N GLU A 37 22.84 -18.04 -16.00
CA GLU A 37 22.16 -17.90 -17.29
C GLU A 37 21.95 -16.43 -17.65
N ALA A 38 21.51 -15.61 -16.70
CA ALA A 38 21.34 -14.17 -16.92
C ALA A 38 22.67 -13.52 -17.39
N TRP A 39 23.76 -13.73 -16.66
CA TRP A 39 25.07 -13.19 -16.99
C TRP A 39 25.60 -13.69 -18.34
N GLU A 40 25.42 -14.98 -18.65
CA GLU A 40 25.84 -15.57 -19.93
C GLU A 40 25.08 -14.98 -21.13
N ASN A 41 23.88 -14.44 -20.90
CA ASN A 41 23.06 -13.72 -21.87
C ASN A 41 23.21 -12.19 -21.78
N GLY A 42 24.15 -11.71 -20.96
CA GLY A 42 24.48 -10.29 -20.83
C GLY A 42 23.55 -9.47 -19.96
N TYR A 43 22.76 -10.13 -19.10
CA TYR A 43 21.92 -9.49 -18.09
C TYR A 43 22.64 -9.48 -16.75
N SER A 44 22.73 -8.32 -16.12
CA SER A 44 23.19 -8.13 -14.75
C SER A 44 22.52 -6.90 -14.16
N ASP A 45 22.55 -6.77 -12.82
CA ASP A 45 21.97 -5.64 -12.10
C ASP A 45 20.49 -5.41 -12.51
N ILE A 46 19.73 -6.51 -12.55
CA ILE A 46 18.36 -6.52 -13.06
C ILE A 46 17.47 -5.98 -11.95
N HIS A 47 16.93 -4.78 -12.11
CA HIS A 47 16.13 -4.16 -11.07
C HIS A 47 14.70 -4.71 -11.07
N ARG A 48 14.05 -4.71 -9.91
CA ARG A 48 12.64 -5.07 -9.81
C ARG A 48 11.80 -4.27 -10.81
N GLY A 49 11.03 -5.01 -11.60
CA GLY A 49 10.14 -4.47 -12.62
C GLY A 49 10.77 -4.37 -14.01
N GLU A 50 12.07 -4.67 -14.14
CA GLU A 50 12.70 -4.87 -15.44
C GLU A 50 12.48 -6.31 -15.96
N PRO A 51 12.49 -6.51 -17.29
CA PRO A 51 12.46 -7.84 -17.89
C PRO A 51 13.58 -8.74 -17.35
N GLY A 52 13.24 -9.99 -17.00
CA GLY A 52 14.18 -10.94 -16.43
C GLY A 52 14.29 -10.92 -14.91
N TYR A 53 13.72 -9.93 -14.22
CA TYR A 53 13.72 -9.90 -12.76
C TYR A 53 12.89 -11.04 -12.18
N SER A 54 13.38 -11.66 -11.12
CA SER A 54 12.66 -12.63 -10.31
C SER A 54 13.18 -12.57 -8.89
N SER A 55 12.27 -12.56 -7.90
CA SER A 55 12.67 -12.62 -6.48
C SER A 55 13.36 -13.93 -6.09
N ARG A 56 13.42 -14.91 -6.99
CA ARG A 56 14.23 -16.14 -6.81
C ARG A 56 15.69 -15.93 -7.17
N LEU A 57 15.98 -14.89 -7.96
CA LEU A 57 17.31 -14.53 -8.44
C LEU A 57 17.95 -13.44 -7.54
N ASP A 58 17.13 -12.56 -6.97
CA ASP A 58 17.48 -11.62 -5.90
C ASP A 58 17.57 -12.38 -4.56
N LYS A 59 18.80 -12.72 -4.15
CA LYS A 59 19.05 -13.60 -2.99
C LYS A 59 19.08 -12.86 -1.67
N ASP A 60 19.54 -11.62 -1.67
CA ASP A 60 19.65 -10.77 -0.49
C ASP A 60 18.39 -9.90 -0.28
N GLY A 61 17.50 -9.83 -1.26
CA GLY A 61 16.22 -9.17 -1.15
C GLY A 61 16.37 -7.64 -1.16
N ASP A 62 17.31 -7.12 -1.93
CA ASP A 62 17.53 -5.68 -2.06
C ASP A 62 16.75 -5.05 -3.25
N GLY A 63 16.09 -5.88 -4.07
CA GLY A 63 15.34 -5.47 -5.25
C GLY A 63 16.19 -5.41 -6.53
N ILE A 64 17.44 -5.85 -6.49
CA ILE A 64 18.33 -6.04 -7.63
C ILE A 64 18.62 -7.55 -7.72
N ALA A 65 18.55 -8.10 -8.92
CA ALA A 65 18.85 -9.50 -9.17
C ALA A 65 20.08 -9.63 -10.06
N CYS A 66 20.89 -10.65 -9.77
CA CYS A 66 22.04 -11.02 -10.59
C CYS A 66 23.04 -9.87 -10.72
N GLU A 67 23.40 -9.27 -9.60
CA GLU A 67 24.35 -8.17 -9.47
C GLU A 67 25.65 -8.53 -10.18
N ARG A 68 26.17 -7.59 -10.98
CA ARG A 68 27.38 -7.80 -11.77
C ARG A 68 28.58 -8.14 -10.89
N ALA A 69 28.64 -7.56 -9.69
CA ALA A 69 29.68 -7.79 -8.71
C ALA A 69 29.78 -9.26 -8.26
N ASN A 70 28.67 -9.99 -8.32
CA ASN A 70 28.57 -11.39 -7.90
C ASN A 70 28.88 -12.38 -9.04
N ALA A 71 29.11 -11.90 -10.27
CA ALA A 71 29.38 -12.75 -11.43
C ALA A 71 30.78 -13.38 -11.37
N PRO A 72 30.93 -14.71 -11.53
CA PRO A 72 32.24 -15.34 -11.65
C PRO A 72 33.01 -14.81 -12.87
N ARG A 73 34.34 -14.74 -12.76
CA ARG A 73 35.21 -14.25 -13.84
C ARG A 73 34.94 -15.00 -15.14
N GLY A 74 34.71 -14.26 -16.22
CA GLY A 74 34.51 -14.80 -17.57
C GLY A 74 33.10 -15.32 -17.88
N VAL A 75 32.17 -15.34 -16.91
CA VAL A 75 30.80 -15.82 -17.13
C VAL A 75 29.93 -14.77 -17.83
N PHE A 76 30.07 -13.50 -17.43
CA PHE A 76 29.30 -12.44 -18.05
C PHE A 76 29.79 -12.13 -19.46
N LYS A 77 28.86 -12.15 -20.41
CA LYS A 77 29.12 -11.82 -21.82
C LYS A 77 28.36 -10.54 -22.16
N PRO A 78 29.04 -9.42 -22.44
CA PRO A 78 28.36 -8.19 -22.84
C PRO A 78 27.43 -8.45 -24.01
N ARG A 79 26.18 -8.00 -23.90
CA ARG A 79 25.21 -8.14 -24.98
C ARG A 79 25.71 -7.34 -26.18
N GLN A 80 25.85 -7.97 -27.35
CA GLN A 80 26.07 -7.22 -28.59
C GLN A 80 24.79 -6.47 -28.90
N SER A 81 24.81 -5.14 -28.79
CA SER A 81 23.66 -4.29 -29.06
C SER A 81 23.24 -4.45 -30.53
N SER A 82 22.11 -5.11 -30.78
CA SER A 82 21.49 -5.09 -32.11
C SER A 82 20.99 -3.68 -32.40
N PRO A 83 21.43 -3.02 -33.48
CA PRO A 83 21.05 -1.65 -33.81
C PRO A 83 19.70 -1.64 -34.54
N GLN A 84 18.61 -1.85 -33.81
CA GLN A 84 17.27 -1.56 -34.34
C GLN A 84 16.47 -0.76 -33.30
N ASN A 85 16.31 0.53 -33.60
CA ASN A 85 15.37 1.48 -32.98
C ASN A 85 15.33 1.49 -31.45
N ARG A 86 16.46 1.83 -30.79
CA ARG A 86 16.37 2.41 -29.43
C ARG A 86 15.72 3.78 -29.56
N VAL A 87 14.43 3.86 -29.26
CA VAL A 87 13.89 5.11 -28.71
C VAL A 87 14.61 5.30 -27.37
N SER A 88 15.61 6.18 -27.37
CA SER A 88 16.45 6.52 -26.22
C SER A 88 15.66 7.34 -25.20
N SER A 89 14.59 6.78 -24.67
CA SER A 89 13.78 7.42 -23.64
C SER A 89 13.89 6.59 -22.37
N SER A 90 14.92 6.86 -21.56
CA SER A 90 14.89 6.50 -20.15
C SER A 90 14.16 7.59 -19.38
N GLY A 91 13.58 7.22 -18.23
CA GLY A 91 12.84 8.13 -17.37
C GLY A 91 11.33 8.11 -17.61
N TRP A 92 10.67 9.16 -17.10
CA TRP A 92 9.22 9.33 -17.13
C TRP A 92 8.74 9.77 -18.52
N VAL A 93 7.79 9.03 -19.07
CA VAL A 93 7.18 9.31 -20.37
C VAL A 93 5.66 9.31 -20.22
N LYS A 94 4.99 10.32 -20.77
CA LYS A 94 3.53 10.43 -20.76
C LYS A 94 2.96 10.05 -22.13
N GLN A 95 2.09 9.06 -22.18
CA GLN A 95 1.44 8.57 -23.40
C GLN A 95 -0.05 8.38 -23.13
N ASP A 96 -0.91 8.89 -24.01
CA ASP A 96 -2.38 8.76 -23.91
C ASP A 96 -2.97 9.05 -22.51
N ARG A 97 -2.38 10.06 -21.85
CA ARG A 97 -2.65 10.55 -20.48
C ARG A 97 -2.06 9.73 -19.33
N TYR A 98 -1.55 8.53 -19.58
CA TYR A 98 -0.90 7.70 -18.58
C TYR A 98 0.59 7.99 -18.51
N TRP A 99 1.16 7.83 -17.31
CA TRP A 99 2.59 7.93 -17.09
C TRP A 99 3.20 6.54 -17.08
N TYR A 100 4.34 6.41 -17.74
CA TYR A 100 5.18 5.22 -17.80
C TYR A 100 6.58 5.61 -17.33
N TYR A 101 7.33 4.63 -16.84
CA TYR A 101 8.74 4.81 -16.52
C TYR A 101 9.58 3.79 -17.27
N TYR A 102 10.58 4.27 -17.99
CA TYR A 102 11.57 3.43 -18.66
C TYR A 102 12.88 3.47 -17.89
N SER A 103 13.50 2.31 -17.67
CA SER A 103 14.79 2.21 -17.02
C SER A 103 15.91 2.79 -17.88
N ASP A 104 17.11 2.90 -17.33
CA ASP A 104 18.28 3.44 -18.05
C ASP A 104 18.66 2.56 -19.25
N ASN A 105 18.27 1.28 -19.22
CA ASN A 105 18.43 0.35 -20.33
C ASN A 105 17.35 0.50 -21.43
N GLY A 106 16.36 1.38 -21.23
CA GLY A 106 15.23 1.59 -22.12
C GLY A 106 14.08 0.59 -21.94
N ASN A 107 14.11 -0.21 -20.86
CA ASN A 107 13.06 -1.19 -20.57
C ASN A 107 11.91 -0.54 -19.82
N LEU A 108 10.67 -0.88 -20.18
CA LEU A 108 9.50 -0.45 -19.41
C LEU A 108 9.53 -1.09 -18.01
N VAL A 109 9.36 -0.27 -16.97
CA VAL A 109 9.26 -0.75 -15.58
C VAL A 109 7.80 -1.07 -15.26
N THR A 110 7.57 -2.28 -14.72
CA THR A 110 6.24 -2.76 -14.33
C THR A 110 6.26 -3.39 -12.95
N ASN A 111 5.12 -3.48 -12.28
CA ASN A 111 4.95 -4.11 -10.96
C ASN A 111 6.01 -3.71 -9.91
N SER A 112 6.45 -2.45 -9.94
CA SER A 112 7.58 -1.99 -9.13
C SER A 112 7.49 -0.50 -8.82
N TRP A 113 8.26 -0.09 -7.82
CA TRP A 113 8.36 1.29 -7.39
C TRP A 113 9.42 2.03 -8.19
N LYS A 114 9.13 3.28 -8.54
CA LYS A 114 10.14 4.27 -8.92
C LYS A 114 9.97 5.50 -8.06
N GLY A 115 10.88 5.69 -7.10
CA GLY A 115 10.73 6.76 -6.11
C GLY A 115 9.44 6.60 -5.32
N ASP A 116 8.60 7.64 -5.29
CA ASP A 116 7.32 7.61 -4.58
C ASP A 116 6.15 7.02 -5.40
N TYR A 117 6.41 6.53 -6.60
CA TYR A 117 5.38 6.12 -7.57
C TYR A 117 5.42 4.61 -7.80
N TYR A 118 4.26 4.00 -8.06
CA TYR A 118 4.17 2.58 -8.40
C TYR A 118 3.74 2.39 -9.86
N LEU A 119 4.48 1.57 -10.60
CA LEU A 119 4.15 1.18 -11.97
C LEU A 119 3.43 -0.16 -11.93
N LYS A 120 2.23 -0.22 -12.54
CA LYS A 120 1.37 -1.40 -12.57
C LYS A 120 1.89 -2.44 -13.58
N SER A 121 1.17 -3.55 -13.71
CA SER A 121 1.54 -4.64 -14.63
C SER A 121 1.52 -4.23 -16.09
N ASP A 122 0.69 -3.27 -16.46
CA ASP A 122 0.63 -2.67 -17.81
C ASP A 122 1.62 -1.50 -17.99
N GLY A 123 2.50 -1.27 -17.00
CA GLY A 123 3.47 -0.18 -16.98
C GLY A 123 2.90 1.20 -16.66
N THR A 124 1.59 1.34 -16.51
CA THR A 124 0.98 2.62 -16.14
C THR A 124 1.24 2.94 -14.67
N MET A 125 1.51 4.20 -14.38
CA MET A 125 1.64 4.69 -13.01
C MET A 125 0.28 4.65 -12.30
N ALA A 126 0.23 4.03 -11.13
CA ALA A 126 -0.96 3.97 -10.29
C ALA A 126 -1.34 5.36 -9.76
N GLN A 127 -2.63 5.70 -9.78
CA GLN A 127 -3.15 6.99 -9.32
C GLN A 127 -4.54 6.84 -8.69
N SER A 128 -4.74 7.48 -7.54
CA SER A 128 -5.99 7.44 -6.77
C SER A 128 -6.51 6.02 -6.49
N GLU A 129 -5.60 5.07 -6.27
CA GLU A 129 -5.93 3.65 -6.17
C GLU A 129 -5.09 2.92 -5.12
N TRP A 130 -5.62 1.80 -4.63
CA TRP A 130 -4.93 0.90 -3.72
C TRP A 130 -4.11 -0.11 -4.52
N ILE A 131 -2.86 -0.32 -4.10
CA ILE A 131 -1.97 -1.33 -4.64
C ILE A 131 -1.53 -2.27 -3.53
N TYR A 132 -1.63 -3.57 -3.78
CA TYR A 132 -0.96 -4.56 -2.95
C TYR A 132 0.39 -4.90 -3.56
N ASP A 133 1.45 -4.64 -2.81
CA ASP A 133 2.80 -5.03 -3.18
C ASP A 133 3.11 -6.39 -2.53
N SER A 134 3.29 -7.42 -3.36
CA SER A 134 3.58 -8.78 -2.91
C SER A 134 4.98 -8.94 -2.34
N TYR A 135 5.94 -8.11 -2.78
CA TYR A 135 7.31 -8.09 -2.30
C TYR A 135 7.35 -7.57 -0.86
N TYR A 136 6.74 -6.41 -0.61
CA TYR A 136 6.64 -5.81 0.73
C TYR A 136 5.49 -6.37 1.57
N LYS A 137 4.66 -7.25 1.00
CA LYS A 137 3.50 -7.90 1.61
C LYS A 137 2.60 -6.89 2.30
N GLY A 138 2.18 -5.86 1.55
CA GLY A 138 1.52 -4.71 2.13
C GLY A 138 0.66 -3.94 1.13
N TRP A 139 -0.38 -3.29 1.65
CA TRP A 139 -1.21 -2.36 0.91
C TRP A 139 -0.62 -0.95 0.98
N TYR A 140 -0.72 -0.24 -0.14
CA TYR A 140 -0.31 1.14 -0.32
C TYR A 140 -1.43 1.87 -1.06
N TYR A 141 -1.60 3.15 -0.79
CA TYR A 141 -2.52 4.00 -1.54
C TYR A 141 -1.74 5.04 -2.33
N LEU A 142 -1.96 5.11 -3.64
CA LEU A 142 -1.35 6.11 -4.50
C LEU A 142 -2.32 7.28 -4.63
N LYS A 143 -1.88 8.48 -4.30
CA LYS A 143 -2.69 9.70 -4.34
C LYS A 143 -2.98 10.11 -5.79
N SER A 144 -3.75 11.18 -5.95
CA SER A 144 -4.07 11.74 -7.28
C SER A 144 -2.84 12.22 -8.05
N ASP A 145 -1.79 12.65 -7.35
CA ASP A 145 -0.49 13.00 -7.93
C ASP A 145 0.38 11.77 -8.27
N GLY A 146 -0.08 10.55 -7.94
CA GLY A 146 0.61 9.28 -8.15
C GLY A 146 1.58 8.89 -7.04
N SER A 147 1.95 9.80 -6.15
CA SER A 147 2.84 9.47 -5.03
C SER A 147 2.09 8.69 -3.95
N TYR A 148 2.76 7.76 -3.27
CA TYR A 148 2.12 7.01 -2.18
C TYR A 148 1.78 7.89 -0.98
N ALA A 149 0.65 7.59 -0.36
CA ALA A 149 0.21 8.20 0.89
C ALA A 149 1.02 7.65 2.07
N ARG A 150 1.43 8.52 3.00
CA ARG A 150 2.17 8.17 4.21
C ARG A 150 1.84 9.12 5.35
N ASN A 151 1.91 8.62 6.59
CA ASN A 151 1.51 9.33 7.81
C ASN A 151 0.14 10.01 7.69
N THR A 152 -0.82 9.31 7.11
CA THR A 152 -2.12 9.91 6.79
C THR A 152 -3.22 8.88 6.71
N TRP A 153 -4.45 9.35 6.87
CA TRP A 153 -5.67 8.55 6.75
C TRP A 153 -6.17 8.57 5.30
N ILE A 154 -6.57 7.40 4.81
CA ILE A 154 -7.34 7.25 3.57
C ILE A 154 -8.62 6.54 3.95
N GLY A 155 -9.72 7.30 4.09
CA GLY A 155 -10.96 6.77 4.65
C GLY A 155 -10.75 6.22 6.06
N SER A 156 -11.05 4.94 6.26
CA SER A 156 -10.89 4.26 7.56
C SER A 156 -9.51 3.62 7.78
N TYR A 157 -8.57 3.80 6.85
CA TYR A 157 -7.27 3.15 6.86
C TYR A 157 -6.16 4.16 7.16
N TYR A 158 -5.12 3.74 7.87
CA TYR A 158 -3.95 4.57 8.15
C TYR A 158 -2.72 4.07 7.40
N LEU A 159 -2.05 4.96 6.67
CA LEU A 159 -0.81 4.66 5.96
C LEU A 159 0.37 5.14 6.81
N LYS A 160 1.27 4.23 7.17
CA LYS A 160 2.41 4.50 8.05
C LYS A 160 3.48 5.35 7.36
N ALA A 161 4.56 5.69 8.07
CA ALA A 161 5.66 6.50 7.53
C ALA A 161 6.30 5.91 6.26
N ASN A 162 6.37 4.58 6.17
CA ASN A 162 6.86 3.85 5.00
C ASN A 162 5.78 3.61 3.93
N GLY A 163 4.60 4.24 4.04
CA GLY A 163 3.49 4.10 3.11
C GLY A 163 2.67 2.81 3.25
N LYS A 164 3.12 1.84 4.03
CA LYS A 164 2.38 0.58 4.23
C LYS A 164 1.16 0.84 5.12
N MET A 165 0.00 0.34 4.70
CA MET A 165 -1.22 0.36 5.50
C MET A 165 -1.02 -0.41 6.79
N ALA A 166 -1.40 0.21 7.91
CA ALA A 166 -1.38 -0.43 9.22
C ALA A 166 -2.47 -1.51 9.30
N GLN A 167 -2.13 -2.67 9.87
CA GLN A 167 -3.05 -3.80 10.04
C GLN A 167 -2.74 -4.55 11.32
N SER A 168 -3.79 -4.85 12.10
CA SER A 168 -3.69 -5.56 13.38
C SER A 168 -2.70 -4.92 14.37
N GLU A 169 -2.60 -3.60 14.39
CA GLU A 169 -1.57 -2.89 15.14
C GLU A 169 -2.08 -1.56 15.70
N TRP A 170 -1.42 -1.09 16.77
CA TRP A 170 -1.62 0.25 17.31
C TRP A 170 -0.78 1.26 16.54
N ILE A 171 -1.36 2.42 16.24
CA ILE A 171 -0.62 3.58 15.73
C ILE A 171 -0.87 4.79 16.62
N TYR A 172 0.13 5.67 16.68
CA TYR A 172 -0.03 7.00 17.24
C TYR A 172 -0.01 8.01 16.10
N ASP A 173 -1.08 8.79 15.99
CA ASP A 173 -1.15 9.90 15.03
C ASP A 173 -0.80 11.19 15.77
N SER A 174 0.36 11.75 15.47
CA SER A 174 0.87 12.97 16.09
C SER A 174 0.03 14.21 15.75
N SER A 175 -0.67 14.21 14.61
CA SER A 175 -1.53 15.33 14.20
C SER A 175 -2.77 15.41 15.09
N TYR A 176 -3.31 14.25 15.48
CA TYR A 176 -4.47 14.15 16.39
C TYR A 176 -4.10 13.93 17.85
N GLN A 177 -2.80 13.74 18.13
CA GLN A 177 -2.21 13.44 19.43
C GLN A 177 -2.91 12.27 20.12
N ALA A 178 -3.24 11.23 19.36
CA ALA A 178 -4.07 10.14 19.84
C ALA A 178 -3.60 8.78 19.31
N TRP A 179 -3.84 7.75 20.12
CA TRP A 179 -3.68 6.36 19.73
C TRP A 179 -4.92 5.84 19.02
N TYR A 180 -4.69 4.97 18.04
CA TYR A 180 -5.71 4.26 17.28
C TYR A 180 -5.29 2.80 17.15
N TYR A 181 -6.27 1.91 17.03
CA TYR A 181 -6.02 0.51 16.70
C TYR A 181 -6.59 0.19 15.32
N LEU A 182 -5.77 -0.36 14.43
CA LEU A 182 -6.22 -0.84 13.12
C LEU A 182 -6.46 -2.33 13.21
N LYS A 183 -7.66 -2.75 12.80
CA LYS A 183 -8.08 -4.16 12.81
C LYS A 183 -7.34 -4.95 11.73
N SER A 184 -7.60 -6.25 11.65
CA SER A 184 -7.04 -7.14 10.62
C SER A 184 -7.44 -6.75 9.20
N ASP A 185 -8.63 -6.19 9.02
CA ASP A 185 -9.09 -5.62 7.75
C ASP A 185 -8.41 -4.27 7.40
N GLY A 186 -7.60 -3.72 8.31
CA GLY A 186 -6.91 -2.44 8.18
C GLY A 186 -7.72 -1.21 8.59
N SER A 187 -9.03 -1.35 8.76
CA SER A 187 -9.86 -0.24 9.23
C SER A 187 -9.69 0.01 10.73
N TYR A 188 -9.79 1.26 11.16
CA TYR A 188 -9.68 1.57 12.60
C TYR A 188 -10.84 1.00 13.41
N ALA A 189 -10.56 0.57 14.63
CA ALA A 189 -11.56 0.17 15.61
C ALA A 189 -12.23 1.40 16.24
N GLN A 190 -13.53 1.31 16.49
CA GLN A 190 -14.33 2.38 17.10
C GLN A 190 -15.50 1.77 17.89
N ASN A 191 -15.92 2.46 18.95
CA ASN A 191 -16.93 2.00 19.90
C ASN A 191 -16.68 0.55 20.37
N ALA A 192 -15.41 0.21 20.60
CA ALA A 192 -14.99 -1.16 20.82
C ALA A 192 -13.80 -1.25 21.76
N TRP A 193 -13.72 -2.37 22.48
CA TRP A 193 -12.56 -2.73 23.28
C TRP A 193 -11.50 -3.40 22.42
N GLN A 194 -10.24 -3.05 22.65
CA GLN A 194 -9.06 -3.78 22.19
C GLN A 194 -8.20 -4.11 23.39
N GLY A 195 -8.30 -5.35 23.89
CA GLY A 195 -7.64 -5.74 25.15
C GLY A 195 -8.14 -4.91 26.32
N ALA A 196 -7.25 -4.16 26.98
CA ALA A 196 -7.59 -3.31 28.12
C ALA A 196 -7.98 -1.87 27.73
N PHE A 197 -8.02 -1.55 26.44
CA PHE A 197 -8.20 -0.19 25.94
C PHE A 197 -9.56 -0.06 25.24
N TYR A 198 -10.14 1.13 25.31
CA TYR A 198 -11.39 1.43 24.60
C TYR A 198 -11.16 2.45 23.50
N LEU A 199 -11.62 2.15 22.28
CA LEU A 199 -11.58 3.05 21.14
C LEU A 199 -12.94 3.73 21.01
N LYS A 200 -12.96 5.07 21.07
CA LYS A 200 -14.16 5.90 21.02
C LYS A 200 -14.79 5.92 19.62
N ALA A 201 -15.93 6.58 19.47
CA ALA A 201 -16.65 6.70 18.19
C ALA A 201 -15.84 7.31 17.05
N ASN A 202 -14.81 8.12 17.36
CA ASN A 202 -13.90 8.70 16.37
C ASN A 202 -12.59 7.90 16.22
N GLY A 203 -12.55 6.67 16.73
CA GLY A 203 -11.38 5.79 16.70
C GLY A 203 -10.28 6.11 17.71
N LYS A 204 -10.32 7.27 18.38
CA LYS A 204 -9.30 7.63 19.38
C LYS A 204 -9.43 6.73 20.60
N MET A 205 -8.29 6.22 21.08
CA MET A 205 -8.20 5.56 22.37
C MET A 205 -8.61 6.52 23.48
N ALA A 206 -9.50 6.09 24.37
CA ALA A 206 -9.85 6.83 25.57
C ALA A 206 -8.69 6.80 26.58
N GLN A 207 -8.40 7.95 27.21
CA GLN A 207 -7.26 8.08 28.11
C GLN A 207 -7.53 9.14 29.18
N GLY A 208 -7.45 8.75 30.45
CA GLY A 208 -7.71 9.64 31.59
C GLY A 208 -9.16 10.14 31.66
N GLU A 209 -10.12 9.32 31.23
CA GLU A 209 -11.51 9.75 31.05
C GLU A 209 -12.51 8.63 31.36
N TRP A 210 -13.75 9.03 31.65
CA TRP A 210 -14.88 8.11 31.77
C TRP A 210 -15.49 7.84 30.40
N ILE A 211 -15.82 6.57 30.12
CA ILE A 211 -16.64 6.18 28.97
C ILE A 211 -17.86 5.41 29.43
N TYR A 212 -18.94 5.52 28.66
CA TYR A 212 -20.11 4.68 28.81
C TYR A 212 -20.16 3.67 27.66
N ASP A 213 -20.10 2.39 27.99
CA ASP A 213 -20.28 1.33 27.00
C ASP A 213 -21.75 0.89 27.01
N SER A 214 -22.46 1.22 25.93
CA SER A 214 -23.88 0.88 25.76
C SER A 214 -24.12 -0.63 25.70
N SER A 215 -23.15 -1.42 25.25
CA SER A 215 -23.27 -2.89 25.15
C SER A 215 -23.31 -3.53 26.52
N TYR A 216 -22.53 -2.98 27.46
CA TYR A 216 -22.52 -3.42 28.86
C TYR A 216 -23.41 -2.59 29.79
N GLN A 217 -24.00 -1.52 29.25
CA GLN A 217 -24.83 -0.55 29.98
C GLN A 217 -24.13 0.00 31.24
N SER A 218 -22.82 0.20 31.15
CA SER A 218 -21.99 0.53 32.31
C SER A 218 -20.96 1.61 31.99
N TRP A 219 -20.64 2.39 33.01
CA TRP A 219 -19.50 3.29 33.00
C TRP A 219 -18.21 2.52 33.28
N TYR A 220 -17.14 2.98 32.64
CA TYR A 220 -15.76 2.54 32.84
C TYR A 220 -14.87 3.78 32.91
N TYR A 221 -13.77 3.68 33.65
CA TYR A 221 -12.75 4.73 33.67
C TYR A 221 -11.46 4.21 33.02
N LEU A 222 -10.95 4.93 32.04
CA LEU A 222 -9.66 4.63 31.41
C LEU A 222 -8.61 5.49 32.07
N LYS A 223 -7.55 4.86 32.58
CA LYS A 223 -6.45 5.54 33.26
C LYS A 223 -5.64 6.40 32.29
N SER A 224 -4.67 7.13 32.82
CA SER A 224 -3.73 7.94 32.02
C SER A 224 -2.86 7.11 31.06
N ASP A 225 -2.73 5.80 31.26
CA ASP A 225 -2.08 4.89 30.32
C ASP A 225 -3.04 4.31 29.26
N GLY A 226 -4.33 4.68 29.32
CA GLY A 226 -5.40 4.21 28.44
C GLY A 226 -6.07 2.91 28.87
N SER A 227 -5.47 2.13 29.78
CA SER A 227 -6.07 0.88 30.24
C SER A 227 -7.20 1.13 31.23
N TYR A 228 -8.24 0.30 31.22
CA TYR A 228 -9.36 0.46 32.15
C TYR A 228 -8.95 0.22 33.61
N ALA A 229 -9.49 1.03 34.50
CA ALA A 229 -9.35 0.89 35.94
C ALA A 229 -10.23 -0.26 36.45
N ARG A 230 -9.70 -1.05 37.38
CA ARG A 230 -10.42 -2.17 38.00
C ARG A 230 -9.95 -2.40 39.43
N ASN A 231 -10.84 -2.89 40.30
CA ASN A 231 -10.60 -3.07 41.73
C ASN A 231 -10.01 -1.81 42.40
N THR A 232 -10.52 -0.64 42.06
CA THR A 232 -9.94 0.62 42.51
C THR A 232 -10.97 1.75 42.50
N TRP A 233 -10.66 2.80 43.24
CA TRP A 233 -11.45 4.03 43.29
C TRP A 233 -10.96 5.02 42.22
N GLN A 234 -11.91 5.71 41.59
CA GLN A 234 -11.67 6.92 40.81
C GLN A 234 -12.54 8.03 41.39
N GLY A 235 -11.94 8.91 42.18
CA GLY A 235 -12.70 9.83 43.03
C GLY A 235 -13.61 9.05 43.98
N ASN A 236 -14.91 9.36 43.96
CA ASN A 236 -15.91 8.73 44.81
C ASN A 236 -16.66 7.56 44.14
N TYR A 237 -16.13 7.04 43.03
CA TYR A 237 -16.71 5.93 42.28
C TYR A 237 -15.78 4.73 42.31
N TYR A 238 -16.32 3.54 42.52
CA TYR A 238 -15.54 2.30 42.57
C TYR A 238 -15.69 1.50 41.28
N LEU A 239 -14.56 1.09 40.70
CA LEU A 239 -14.50 0.23 39.51
C LEU A 239 -14.28 -1.21 39.97
N LYS A 240 -15.17 -2.11 39.59
CA LYS A 240 -15.16 -3.53 39.95
C LYS A 240 -14.04 -4.30 39.24
N SER A 241 -13.94 -5.60 39.51
CA SER A 241 -12.90 -6.47 38.93
C SER A 241 -12.98 -6.57 37.40
N ASP A 242 -14.16 -6.41 36.83
CA ASP A 242 -14.42 -6.36 35.38
C ASP A 242 -14.35 -4.93 34.81
N GLY A 243 -13.98 -3.94 35.63
CA GLY A 243 -13.87 -2.54 35.24
C GLY A 243 -15.17 -1.74 35.27
N LYS A 244 -16.32 -2.39 35.49
CA LYS A 244 -17.62 -1.68 35.56
C LYS A 244 -17.71 -0.84 36.81
N MET A 245 -18.27 0.36 36.68
CA MET A 245 -18.62 1.20 37.82
C MET A 245 -19.70 0.50 38.67
N ALA A 246 -19.44 0.37 39.97
CA ALA A 246 -20.38 -0.19 40.94
C ALA A 246 -21.58 0.75 41.15
N LYS A 247 -22.77 0.18 41.40
CA LYS A 247 -24.00 0.93 41.73
C LYS A 247 -24.86 0.12 42.70
N ASN A 248 -25.46 0.78 43.70
CA ASN A 248 -26.34 0.16 44.70
C ASN A 248 -25.73 -1.09 45.38
N GLU A 249 -24.45 -1.07 45.72
CA GLU A 249 -23.75 -2.24 46.26
C GLU A 249 -22.65 -1.85 47.26
N ARG A 250 -22.25 -2.81 48.11
CA ARG A 250 -21.06 -2.67 48.95
C ARG A 250 -19.82 -3.04 48.15
N VAL A 251 -18.78 -2.23 48.25
CA VAL A 251 -17.54 -2.37 47.47
C VAL A 251 -16.32 -2.46 48.38
N ASP A 252 -15.17 -2.77 47.77
CA ASP A 252 -13.85 -2.71 48.40
C ASP A 252 -13.79 -3.51 49.72
N GLY A 253 -14.06 -4.82 49.62
CA GLY A 253 -14.11 -5.72 50.77
C GLY A 253 -15.34 -5.53 51.67
N GLY A 254 -16.40 -4.88 51.17
CA GLY A 254 -17.64 -4.64 51.91
C GLY A 254 -17.62 -3.40 52.80
N ARG A 255 -16.54 -2.61 52.75
CA ARG A 255 -16.28 -1.46 53.63
C ARG A 255 -17.14 -0.24 53.31
N TYR A 256 -17.40 -0.01 52.03
CA TYR A 256 -18.10 1.19 51.56
C TYR A 256 -19.36 0.81 50.79
N TYR A 257 -20.42 1.62 50.90
CA TYR A 257 -21.63 1.46 50.10
C TYR A 257 -21.73 2.61 49.08
N VAL A 258 -21.91 2.27 47.80
CA VAL A 258 -22.17 3.25 46.73
C VAL A 258 -23.66 3.28 46.41
N ASP A 259 -24.21 4.47 46.21
CA ASP A 259 -25.64 4.65 45.93
C ASP A 259 -26.03 4.27 44.49
N GLY A 260 -27.28 4.54 44.09
CA GLY A 260 -27.80 4.19 42.76
C GLY A 260 -27.16 4.95 41.60
N SER A 261 -26.49 6.07 41.89
CA SER A 261 -25.65 6.79 40.94
C SER A 261 -24.22 6.24 40.87
N GLY A 262 -23.86 5.35 41.80
CA GLY A 262 -22.50 4.80 41.99
C GLY A 262 -21.62 5.68 42.87
N LEU A 263 -22.16 6.75 43.44
CA LEU A 263 -21.43 7.67 44.29
C LEU A 263 -21.32 7.11 45.72
N TRP A 264 -20.10 7.07 46.25
CA TRP A 264 -19.88 6.94 47.68
C TRP A 264 -19.93 8.32 48.35
N LYS A 265 -20.72 8.43 49.41
CA LYS A 265 -20.80 9.62 50.26
C LYS A 265 -20.12 9.27 51.59
N PRO A 266 -19.00 9.93 51.93
CA PRO A 266 -18.30 9.73 53.20
C PRO A 266 -19.16 10.04 54.42
#